data_AF-A0A2D1U2G8-F1
#
_entry.id   AF-A0A2D1U2G8-F1
#
_cell.length_a   1.000
_cell.length_b   1.000
_cell.length_c   1.000
_cell.angle_alpha   90.00
_cell.angle_beta   90.00
_cell.angle_gamma   90.00
#
_symmetry.space_group_name_H-M   'P 1'
#
loop_
_entity.id
_entity.type
_entity.pdbx_description
1 polymer ?
#
loop_
_entity_poly.entity_id
_entity_poly.type
_entity_poly.pdbx_seq_one_letter_code
_entity_poly.pdbx_strand_id
1 'polypeptide(L)'
;MIHKKTFIVGLLTSLGVCSYAFSQTKSKATIDTELSSSRKKIDSLDKLLIEVLGSRQRVVREIGIYKKNNNIPPLQPDRFKQVLNKTISVGTKEGLSAEFITEIMNAIHKESLRLEK
;
A
#
# COMPACT_ATOMS: atom_id res chain seq x y z
N MET A 1 -29.30 -2.25 -79.78
CA MET A 1 -28.02 -2.92 -80.05
C MET A 1 -26.92 -2.11 -79.35
N ILE A 2 -26.65 -2.42 -78.08
CA ILE A 2 -25.38 -3.00 -77.57
C ILE A 2 -24.22 -1.98 -77.45
N HIS A 3 -23.92 -1.63 -76.18
CA HIS A 3 -22.60 -1.38 -75.55
C HIS A 3 -21.80 -0.12 -75.99
N LYS A 4 -21.00 0.58 -75.18
CA LYS A 4 -20.32 0.34 -73.89
C LYS A 4 -19.70 1.69 -73.42
N LYS A 5 -19.57 1.88 -72.10
CA LYS A 5 -18.44 2.53 -71.34
C LYS A 5 -18.96 3.36 -70.16
N THR A 6 -19.09 2.77 -68.95
CA THR A 6 -18.15 2.83 -67.80
C THR A 6 -17.89 4.21 -67.16
N PHE A 7 -18.27 4.27 -65.88
CA PHE A 7 -17.56 4.87 -64.74
C PHE A 7 -17.70 6.39 -64.53
N ILE A 8 -18.41 6.80 -63.46
CA ILE A 8 -17.88 7.53 -62.28
C ILE A 8 -19.02 8.12 -61.40
N VAL A 9 -18.93 7.85 -60.09
CA VAL A 9 -19.69 8.30 -58.89
C VAL A 9 -21.14 7.81 -58.68
N GLY A 10 -21.30 6.68 -57.97
CA GLY A 10 -22.45 6.39 -57.10
C GLY A 10 -21.99 6.49 -55.64
N LEU A 11 -22.57 7.36 -54.83
CA LEU A 11 -23.76 7.10 -53.99
C LEU A 11 -23.37 6.54 -52.60
N LEU A 12 -23.47 7.42 -51.59
CA LEU A 12 -23.87 7.14 -50.20
C LEU A 12 -23.67 5.70 -49.68
N THR A 13 -22.48 5.36 -49.16
CA THR A 13 -22.37 4.33 -48.11
C THR A 13 -21.06 4.48 -47.35
N SER A 14 -21.12 5.06 -46.16
CA SER A 14 -20.73 4.39 -44.92
C SER A 14 -20.70 5.46 -43.85
N LEU A 15 -21.55 5.26 -42.85
CA LEU A 15 -21.49 5.95 -41.58
C LEU A 15 -20.02 6.05 -41.17
N GLY A 16 -19.51 7.27 -41.10
CA GLY A 16 -18.29 7.56 -40.38
C GLY A 16 -18.54 7.13 -38.94
N VAL A 17 -18.24 5.87 -38.63
CA VAL A 17 -18.01 5.40 -37.28
C VAL A 17 -16.67 6.03 -36.88
N CYS A 18 -16.69 7.34 -36.72
CA CYS A 18 -15.82 7.98 -35.75
C CYS A 18 -16.33 7.40 -34.45
N SER A 19 -15.80 6.23 -34.09
CA SER A 19 -15.88 5.68 -32.75
C SER A 19 -15.24 6.75 -31.88
N TYR A 20 -16.09 7.69 -31.44
CA TYR A 20 -15.85 8.48 -30.26
C TYR A 20 -15.57 7.45 -29.17
N ALA A 21 -14.29 7.10 -29.02
CA ALA A 21 -13.77 6.43 -27.86
C ALA A 21 -13.91 7.45 -26.73
N PHE A 22 -15.15 7.58 -26.24
CA PHE A 22 -15.50 8.43 -25.14
C PHE A 22 -14.95 7.72 -23.90
N SER A 23 -13.65 7.90 -23.68
CA SER A 23 -13.03 7.63 -22.39
C SER A 23 -13.58 8.67 -21.41
N GLN A 24 -14.82 8.47 -20.94
CA GLN A 24 -15.34 9.23 -19.82
C GLN A 24 -14.63 8.78 -18.56
N THR A 25 -13.56 9.48 -18.21
CA THR A 25 -13.03 9.43 -16.85
C THR A 25 -14.10 9.95 -15.89
N LYS A 26 -14.46 9.14 -14.89
CA LYS A 26 -15.45 9.51 -13.86
C LYS A 26 -15.12 10.88 -13.27
N SER A 27 -16.15 11.66 -12.94
CA SER A 27 -15.96 12.94 -12.24
C SER A 27 -15.28 12.70 -10.88
N LYS A 28 -14.47 13.67 -10.42
CA LYS A 28 -13.79 13.59 -9.12
C LYS A 28 -14.79 13.33 -7.98
N ALA A 29 -15.93 14.02 -7.97
CA ALA A 29 -16.97 13.85 -6.95
C ALA A 29 -17.56 12.43 -6.94
N THR A 30 -17.74 11.83 -8.11
CA THR A 30 -18.19 10.43 -8.24
C THR A 30 -17.13 9.47 -7.69
N ILE A 31 -15.85 9.66 -8.05
CA ILE A 31 -14.74 8.83 -7.55
C ILE A 31 -14.63 8.92 -6.02
N ASP A 32 -14.69 10.14 -5.47
CA ASP A 32 -14.59 10.34 -4.02
C ASP A 32 -15.74 9.70 -3.27
N THR A 33 -16.95 9.74 -3.83
CA THR A 33 -18.14 9.09 -3.24
C THR A 33 -17.98 7.57 -3.24
N GLU A 34 -17.57 6.98 -4.37
CA GLU A 34 -17.37 5.53 -4.50
C GLU A 34 -16.26 5.00 -3.58
N LEU A 35 -15.16 5.76 -3.42
CA LEU A 35 -14.03 5.35 -2.57
C LEU A 35 -14.19 5.72 -1.09
N SER A 36 -15.15 6.56 -0.74
CA SER A 36 -15.33 7.10 0.63
C SER A 36 -15.43 5.99 1.68
N SER A 37 -16.17 4.92 1.40
CA SER A 37 -16.35 3.81 2.34
C SER A 37 -15.05 3.03 2.58
N SER A 38 -14.29 2.74 1.52
CA SER A 38 -13.00 2.05 1.61
C SER A 38 -11.95 2.90 2.33
N ARG A 39 -11.91 4.21 2.04
CA ARG A 39 -10.98 5.14 2.72
C ARG A 39 -11.25 5.20 4.22
N LYS A 40 -12.51 5.30 4.64
CA LYS A 40 -12.88 5.23 6.08
C LYS A 40 -12.45 3.94 6.77
N LYS A 41 -12.48 2.81 6.04
CA LYS A 41 -11.97 1.53 6.55
C LYS A 41 -10.45 1.58 6.73
N ILE A 42 -9.72 2.11 5.75
CA ILE A 42 -8.27 2.31 5.84
C ILE A 42 -7.93 3.23 7.01
N ASP A 43 -8.59 4.39 7.14
CA ASP A 43 -8.36 5.33 8.24
C ASP A 43 -8.54 4.68 9.61
N SER A 44 -9.53 3.78 9.73
CA SER A 44 -9.79 3.04 10.96
C SER A 44 -8.68 2.01 11.26
N LEU A 45 -8.21 1.31 10.23
CA LEU A 45 -7.08 0.37 10.35
C LEU A 45 -5.78 1.10 10.69
N ASP A 46 -5.53 2.25 10.08
CA ASP A 46 -4.35 3.08 10.33
C ASP A 46 -4.35 3.61 11.76
N LYS A 47 -5.51 4.05 12.27
CA LYS A 47 -5.65 4.42 13.68
C LYS A 47 -5.27 3.27 14.61
N LEU A 48 -5.80 2.07 14.36
CA LEU A 48 -5.46 0.87 15.15
C LEU A 48 -3.98 0.52 15.06
N LEU A 49 -3.39 0.64 13.87
CA LEU A 49 -1.95 0.40 13.66
C LEU A 49 -1.11 1.33 14.54
N ILE A 50 -1.42 2.63 14.57
CA ILE A 50 -0.72 3.60 15.42
C ILE A 50 -0.92 3.31 16.92
N GLU A 51 -2.12 2.90 17.35
CA GLU A 51 -2.40 2.52 18.73
C GLU A 51 -1.59 1.30 19.18
N VAL A 52 -1.49 0.28 18.31
CA VAL A 52 -0.68 -0.92 18.54
C VAL A 52 0.80 -0.57 18.63
N LEU A 53 1.31 0.26 17.71
CA LEU A 53 2.70 0.72 17.75
C LEU A 53 2.98 1.52 19.02
N GLY A 54 2.08 2.42 19.42
CA GLY A 54 2.20 3.17 20.66
C GLY A 54 2.24 2.28 21.91
N SER A 55 1.41 1.24 21.93
CA SER A 55 1.41 0.21 22.99
C SER A 55 2.72 -0.55 23.03
N ARG A 56 3.23 -0.99 21.87
CA ARG A 56 4.53 -1.64 21.75
C ARG A 56 5.65 -0.75 22.28
N GLN A 57 5.65 0.56 21.98
CA GLN A 57 6.69 1.47 22.46
C GLN A 57 6.64 1.73 23.98
N ARG A 58 5.47 1.66 24.62
CA ARG A 58 5.38 1.71 26.10
C ARG A 58 6.12 0.54 26.74
N VAL A 59 5.88 -0.67 26.24
CA VAL A 59 6.60 -1.88 26.70
C VAL A 59 8.11 -1.76 26.48
N VAL A 60 8.53 -1.20 25.34
CA VAL A 60 9.95 -0.95 25.06
C VAL A 60 10.58 0.00 26.09
N ARG A 61 9.89 1.04 26.55
CA ARG A 61 10.41 1.93 27.61
C ARG A 61 10.61 1.19 28.92
N GLU A 62 9.66 0.35 29.31
CA GLU A 62 9.77 -0.49 30.51
C GLU A 62 10.98 -1.43 30.41
N ILE A 63 11.17 -2.07 29.25
CA ILE A 63 12.35 -2.90 28.96
C ILE A 63 13.64 -2.05 29.03
N GLY A 64 13.64 -0.84 28.48
CA GLY A 64 14.78 0.08 28.53
C GLY A 64 15.19 0.43 29.96
N ILE A 65 14.22 0.74 30.83
CA ILE A 65 14.46 0.98 32.26
C ILE A 65 15.09 -0.26 32.92
N TYR A 66 14.52 -1.44 32.68
CA TYR A 66 15.07 -2.69 33.20
C TYR A 66 16.51 -2.91 32.73
N LYS A 67 16.77 -2.76 31.43
CA LYS A 67 18.11 -2.92 30.85
C LYS A 67 19.11 -1.95 31.49
N LYS A 68 18.74 -0.68 31.63
CA LYS A 68 19.57 0.35 32.27
C LYS A 68 19.91 -0.01 33.71
N ASN A 69 18.92 -0.42 34.51
CA ASN A 69 19.12 -0.81 35.91
C ASN A 69 20.02 -2.05 36.07
N ASN A 70 20.11 -2.89 35.04
CA ASN A 70 20.89 -4.13 35.04
C ASN A 70 22.15 -4.05 34.17
N ASN A 71 22.54 -2.85 33.70
CA ASN A 71 23.70 -2.64 32.81
C ASN A 71 23.67 -3.50 31.53
N ILE A 72 22.48 -3.78 30.99
CA ILE A 72 22.28 -4.52 29.74
C ILE A 72 22.27 -3.52 28.57
N PRO A 73 23.02 -3.75 27.48
CA PRO A 73 23.01 -2.87 26.33
C PRO A 73 21.64 -2.86 25.62
N PRO A 74 21.17 -1.69 25.13
CA PRO A 74 19.94 -1.61 24.35
C PRO A 74 19.98 -2.46 23.06
N LEU A 75 21.09 -2.39 22.33
CA LEU A 75 21.27 -3.06 21.06
C LEU A 75 21.56 -4.55 21.24
N GLN A 76 20.65 -5.39 20.74
CA GLN A 76 20.77 -6.86 20.76
C GLN A 76 20.45 -7.41 19.35
N PRO A 77 21.44 -7.49 18.45
CA PRO A 77 21.20 -7.76 17.02
C PRO A 77 20.57 -9.13 16.75
N ASP A 78 21.00 -10.17 17.48
CA ASP A 78 20.44 -11.52 17.31
C ASP A 78 18.96 -11.58 17.71
N ARG A 79 18.59 -10.88 18.77
CA ARG A 79 17.19 -10.77 19.21
C ARG A 79 16.34 -10.10 18.14
N PHE A 80 16.85 -9.02 17.53
CA PHE A 80 16.15 -8.32 16.45
C PHE A 80 16.03 -9.19 15.20
N LYS A 81 17.10 -9.89 14.79
CA LYS A 81 17.07 -10.86 13.68
C LYS A 81 15.98 -11.92 13.85
N GLN A 82 15.81 -12.43 15.07
CA GLN A 82 14.72 -13.37 15.37
C GLN A 82 13.32 -12.74 15.26
N VAL A 83 13.14 -11.49 15.71
CA VAL A 83 11.86 -10.77 15.51
C VAL A 83 11.59 -10.61 14.02
N LEU A 84 12.56 -10.10 13.27
CA LEU A 84 12.42 -9.81 11.85
C LEU A 84 12.02 -11.05 11.06
N ASN A 85 12.72 -12.18 11.24
CA ASN A 85 12.42 -13.43 10.54
C ASN A 85 10.99 -13.93 10.83
N LYS A 86 10.55 -13.83 12.10
CA LYS A 86 9.18 -14.20 12.48
C LYS A 86 8.15 -13.29 11.82
N THR A 87 8.39 -11.97 11.83
CA THR A 87 7.46 -11.01 11.23
C THR A 87 7.40 -11.14 9.71
N ILE A 88 8.52 -11.40 9.04
CA ILE A 88 8.55 -11.70 7.59
C ILE A 88 7.64 -12.90 7.30
N SER A 89 7.82 -14.01 8.03
CA SER A 89 6.99 -15.21 7.83
C SER A 89 5.49 -14.95 8.02
N VAL A 90 5.11 -14.10 8.97
CA VAL A 90 3.71 -13.72 9.19
C VAL A 90 3.21 -12.81 8.07
N GLY A 91 3.93 -11.74 7.76
CA GLY A 91 3.46 -10.77 6.76
C GLY A 91 3.40 -11.35 5.34
N THR A 92 4.27 -12.31 4.99
CA THR A 92 4.15 -13.03 3.72
C THR A 92 2.84 -13.83 3.61
N LYS A 93 2.31 -14.37 4.71
CA LYS A 93 1.00 -15.03 4.72
C LYS A 93 -0.16 -14.05 4.51
N GLU A 94 0.03 -12.80 4.89
CA GLU A 94 -0.92 -11.69 4.68
C GLU A 94 -0.76 -11.03 3.29
N GLY A 95 0.10 -11.58 2.41
CA GLY A 95 0.34 -11.07 1.06
C GLY A 95 1.31 -9.88 0.98
N LEU A 96 2.07 -9.59 2.04
CA LEU A 96 3.08 -8.53 2.06
C LEU A 96 4.45 -9.07 1.62
N SER A 97 5.22 -8.25 0.88
CA SER A 97 6.58 -8.61 0.49
C SER A 97 7.53 -8.60 1.68
N ALA A 98 8.56 -9.45 1.62
CA ALA A 98 9.58 -9.52 2.68
C ALA A 98 10.35 -8.20 2.81
N GLU A 99 10.57 -7.50 1.70
CA GLU A 99 11.23 -6.20 1.63
C GLU A 99 10.43 -5.15 2.40
N PHE A 100 9.12 -5.05 2.15
CA PHE A 100 8.24 -4.09 2.81
C PHE A 100 8.19 -4.31 4.33
N ILE A 101 8.06 -5.56 4.76
CA ILE A 101 8.06 -5.91 6.19
C ILE A 101 9.40 -5.54 6.83
N THR A 102 10.51 -5.78 6.12
CA THR A 102 11.85 -5.47 6.60
C THR A 102 12.03 -3.96 6.82
N GLU A 103 11.57 -3.14 5.88
CA GLU A 103 11.61 -1.68 6.00
C GLU A 103 10.82 -1.18 7.21
N ILE A 104 9.59 -1.67 7.38
CA ILE A 104 8.74 -1.32 8.54
C ILE A 104 9.41 -1.73 9.85
N MET A 105 9.90 -2.96 9.95
CA MET A 105 10.47 -3.47 11.19
C MET A 105 11.78 -2.79 11.55
N ASN A 106 12.57 -2.39 10.56
CA ASN A 106 13.76 -1.56 10.77
C ASN A 106 13.41 -0.17 11.30
N ALA A 107 12.39 0.48 10.74
CA ALA A 107 11.91 1.78 11.22
C ALA A 107 11.40 1.69 12.68
N ILE A 108 10.61 0.67 12.99
CA ILE A 108 10.11 0.41 14.35
C ILE A 108 11.27 0.14 15.32
N HIS A 109 12.26 -0.66 14.91
CA HIS A 109 13.42 -0.98 15.75
C HIS A 109 14.29 0.24 16.04
N LYS A 110 14.51 1.10 15.04
CA LYS A 110 15.23 2.36 15.20
C LYS A 110 14.56 3.26 16.23
N GLU A 111 13.23 3.37 16.18
CA GLU A 111 12.48 4.15 17.17
C GLU A 111 12.57 3.51 18.57
N SER A 112 12.49 2.18 18.68
CA SER A 112 12.67 1.49 19.96
C SER A 112 14.04 1.74 20.58
N LEU A 113 15.12 1.67 19.80
CA LEU A 113 16.47 1.98 20.28
C LEU A 113 16.63 3.44 20.72
N ARG A 114 15.86 4.38 20.15
CA ARG A 114 15.85 5.78 20.58
C ARG A 114 15.22 5.92 21.97
N LEU A 115 14.22 5.09 22.29
CA LEU A 115 13.49 5.10 23.57
C LEU A 115 14.19 4.31 24.69
N GLU A 116 15.08 3.37 24.33
CA GLU A 116 15.83 2.54 25.29
C GLU A 116 17.12 3.20 25.84
N LYS A 117 17.51 4.38 25.32
CA LYS A 117 18.64 5.17 25.81
C LYS A 117 18.25 6.00 27.02
#